data_AF-A0A2V5YXJ6-F1
#
_entry.id   AF-A0A2V5YXJ6-F1
#
_cell.length_a   1.000
_cell.length_b   1.000
_cell.length_c   1.000
_cell.angle_alpha   90.00
_cell.angle_beta   90.00
_cell.angle_gamma   90.00
#
_symmetry.space_group_name_H-M   'P 1'
#
loop_
_entity.id
_entity.type
_entity.pdbx_description
1 polymer ?
#
loop_
_entity_poly.entity_id
_entity_poly.type
_entity_poly.pdbx_seq_one_letter_code
_entity_poly.pdbx_strand_id
1 'polypeptide(L)'
;MKPISVIVGKDNRFPLIDCNYRPMTLDGYRGRCVRAGTPRFWNISGQYFQNEARHEFLLEAVCFAIVIITAAVPLVSAANAVVELCRAFAQF
;
A
#
# COMPACT_ATOMS: atom_id res chain seq x y z
N MET A 1 29.01 -38.37 20.19
CA MET A 1 28.79 -37.01 19.64
C MET A 1 28.34 -36.10 20.78
N LYS A 2 28.91 -34.90 20.87
CA LYS A 2 28.68 -33.94 21.98
C LYS A 2 27.59 -32.93 21.54
N PRO A 3 26.59 -32.59 22.36
CA PRO A 3 25.68 -31.53 21.99
C PRO A 3 26.36 -30.18 22.18
N ILE A 4 26.39 -29.38 21.13
CA ILE A 4 26.77 -27.96 21.18
C ILE A 4 25.51 -27.22 21.64
N SER A 5 25.56 -26.63 22.83
CA SER A 5 24.56 -25.69 23.32
C SER A 5 24.66 -24.41 22.50
N VAL A 6 23.75 -24.22 21.54
CA VAL A 6 23.68 -22.99 20.74
C VAL A 6 22.92 -21.94 21.53
N ILE A 7 23.66 -20.90 21.90
CA ILE A 7 23.18 -19.64 22.46
C ILE A 7 22.30 -18.96 21.39
N VAL A 8 21.03 -18.74 21.71
CA VAL A 8 20.10 -18.00 20.82
C VAL A 8 20.43 -16.51 20.93
N GLY A 9 21.33 -16.06 20.06
CA GLY A 9 21.48 -14.65 19.70
C GLY A 9 20.42 -14.28 18.67
N LYS A 10 19.60 -13.30 19.02
CA LYS A 10 18.53 -12.71 18.21
C LYS A 10 19.12 -12.04 16.97
N ASP A 11 18.94 -12.64 15.80
CA ASP A 11 19.15 -11.96 14.52
C ASP A 11 18.14 -12.40 13.46
N ASN A 12 17.52 -11.41 12.83
CA ASN A 12 16.48 -11.52 11.81
C ASN A 12 17.04 -12.15 10.51
N ARG A 13 17.17 -13.48 10.47
CA ARG A 13 17.37 -14.19 9.20
C ARG A 13 16.12 -14.99 8.87
N PHE A 14 15.58 -14.70 7.68
CA PHE A 14 14.58 -15.52 6.98
C PHE A 14 14.83 -17.02 7.22
N PRO A 15 13.78 -17.85 7.40
CA PRO A 15 13.98 -19.25 7.72
C PRO A 15 14.82 -19.89 6.62
N LEU A 16 15.95 -20.48 7.02
CA LEU A 16 16.76 -21.30 6.12
C LEU A 16 15.95 -22.58 5.88
N ILE A 17 15.08 -22.56 4.86
CA ILE A 17 14.25 -23.71 4.56
C ILE A 17 15.12 -24.72 3.82
N ASP A 18 15.65 -25.68 4.54
CA ASP A 18 16.28 -26.86 3.96
C ASP A 18 15.16 -27.76 3.39
N CYS A 19 14.69 -27.42 2.19
CA CYS A 19 13.63 -28.16 1.49
C CYS A 19 14.21 -29.46 0.91
N ASN A 20 14.42 -30.47 1.75
CA ASN A 20 14.53 -31.84 1.27
C ASN A 20 13.13 -32.34 0.86
N TYR A 21 12.77 -32.13 -0.40
CA TYR A 21 11.52 -32.64 -0.98
C TYR A 21 11.60 -34.17 -1.06
N ARG A 22 11.09 -34.86 -0.03
CA ARG A 22 10.83 -36.29 -0.09
C ARG A 22 9.40 -36.48 -0.59
N PRO A 23 9.18 -37.16 -1.75
CA PRO A 23 7.84 -37.54 -2.15
C PRO A 23 7.31 -38.54 -1.13
N MET A 24 6.33 -38.12 -0.33
CA MET A 24 5.67 -38.96 0.65
C MET A 24 4.78 -39.96 -0.09
N THR A 25 5.22 -41.20 -0.23
CA THR A 25 4.37 -42.31 -0.70
C THR A 25 3.35 -42.60 0.38
N LEU A 26 2.18 -42.00 0.24
CA LEU A 26 1.11 -42.02 1.23
C LEU A 26 0.21 -43.24 1.00
N ASP A 27 0.77 -44.44 1.07
CA ASP A 27 -0.03 -45.68 1.06
C ASP A 27 -0.73 -45.83 2.41
N GLY A 28 -1.90 -45.21 2.53
CA GLY A 28 -2.85 -45.49 3.63
C GLY A 28 -3.47 -44.29 4.33
N TYR A 29 -3.12 -43.04 3.99
CA TYR A 29 -3.73 -41.89 4.66
C TYR A 29 -4.99 -41.41 3.91
N ARG A 30 -6.16 -41.82 4.39
CA ARG A 30 -7.44 -41.21 3.99
C ARG A 30 -7.63 -39.91 4.76
N GLY A 31 -6.80 -38.92 4.43
CA GLY A 31 -7.00 -37.55 4.91
C GLY A 31 -8.35 -37.08 4.40
N ARG A 32 -9.31 -36.84 5.30
CA ARG A 32 -10.43 -35.95 4.95
C ARG A 32 -9.76 -34.70 4.43
N CYS A 33 -10.00 -34.36 3.17
CA CYS A 33 -9.72 -33.02 2.68
C CYS A 33 -10.47 -32.09 3.62
N VAL A 34 -9.79 -31.56 4.64
CA VAL A 34 -10.19 -30.30 5.23
C VAL A 34 -10.22 -29.42 4.01
N ARG A 35 -11.44 -29.10 3.55
CA ARG A 35 -11.64 -28.03 2.62
C ARG A 35 -11.02 -26.85 3.34
N ALA A 36 -9.75 -26.60 3.05
CA ALA A 36 -9.13 -25.32 3.27
C ALA A 36 -10.01 -24.43 2.41
N GLY A 37 -11.09 -23.92 3.01
CA GLY A 37 -11.69 -22.70 2.56
C GLY A 37 -10.51 -21.78 2.55
N THR A 38 -9.94 -21.60 1.37
CA THR A 38 -8.86 -20.66 1.12
C THR A 38 -9.26 -19.45 1.95
N PRO A 39 -8.47 -19.01 2.96
CA PRO A 39 -8.74 -17.72 3.55
C PRO A 39 -8.56 -16.81 2.36
N ARG A 40 -9.72 -16.36 1.84
CA ARG A 40 -9.86 -15.76 0.52
C ARG A 40 -8.78 -14.70 0.50
N PHE A 41 -7.78 -14.81 -0.37
CA PHE A 41 -6.78 -13.75 -0.55
C PHE A 41 -7.49 -12.38 -0.73
N TRP A 42 -8.69 -12.43 -1.33
CA TRP A 42 -9.70 -11.37 -1.43
C TRP A 42 -10.19 -10.75 -0.10
N ASN A 43 -10.24 -11.50 0.99
CA ASN A 43 -10.68 -11.00 2.30
C ASN A 43 -9.56 -10.19 2.99
N ILE A 44 -8.31 -10.58 2.77
CA ILE A 44 -7.13 -9.87 3.27
C ILE A 44 -6.94 -8.57 2.49
N SER A 45 -7.06 -8.62 1.15
CA SER A 45 -7.00 -7.39 0.35
C SER A 45 -8.17 -6.46 0.67
N GLY A 46 -9.38 -6.98 0.84
CA GLY A 46 -10.56 -6.19 1.20
C GLY A 46 -10.40 -5.45 2.52
N GLN A 47 -9.90 -6.11 3.57
CA GLN A 47 -9.65 -5.45 4.86
C GLN A 47 -8.53 -4.41 4.78
N TYR A 48 -7.45 -4.66 4.03
CA TYR A 48 -6.38 -3.68 3.81
C TYR A 48 -6.86 -2.44 3.02
N PHE A 49 -7.63 -2.64 1.94
CA PHE A 49 -8.19 -1.53 1.17
C PHE A 49 -9.25 -0.74 1.94
N GLN A 50 -10.00 -1.38 2.83
CA GLN A 50 -11.04 -0.68 3.60
C GLN A 50 -10.48 0.12 4.77
N ASN A 51 -9.48 -0.42 5.49
CA ASN A 51 -8.94 0.22 6.69
C ASN A 51 -7.76 1.15 6.39
N GLU A 52 -6.80 0.70 5.57
CA GLU A 52 -5.55 1.42 5.35
C GLU A 52 -5.64 2.39 4.15
N ALA A 53 -6.23 1.96 3.03
CA ALA A 53 -6.20 2.77 1.80
C ALA A 53 -7.11 4.02 1.86
N ARG A 54 -8.13 4.05 2.75
CA ARG A 54 -9.03 5.19 2.86
C ARG A 54 -8.41 6.39 3.55
N HIS A 55 -7.56 6.18 4.56
CA HIS A 55 -6.95 7.27 5.31
C HIS A 55 -5.88 7.99 4.48
N GLU A 56 -5.01 7.22 3.82
CA GLU A 56 -3.99 7.77 2.92
C GLU A 56 -4.63 8.54 1.76
N PHE A 57 -5.69 8.01 1.15
CA PHE A 57 -6.41 8.68 0.06
C PHE A 57 -7.12 9.97 0.51
N LEU A 58 -7.73 9.98 1.70
CA LEU A 58 -8.38 11.19 2.23
C LEU A 58 -7.36 12.28 2.56
N LEU A 59 -6.23 11.91 3.17
CA LEU A 59 -5.16 12.87 3.46
C LEU A 59 -4.59 13.46 2.17
N GLU A 60 -4.32 12.62 1.17
CA GLU A 60 -3.82 13.06 -0.14
C GLU A 60 -4.81 13.99 -0.85
N ALA A 61 -6.11 13.65 -0.83
CA ALA A 61 -7.17 14.48 -1.42
C ALA A 61 -7.29 15.85 -0.73
N VAL A 62 -7.17 15.89 0.61
CA VAL A 62 -7.17 17.13 1.38
C VAL A 62 -5.94 17.98 1.03
N CYS A 63 -4.75 17.39 0.99
CA CYS A 63 -3.54 18.08 0.56
C CYS A 63 -3.67 18.66 -0.85
N PHE A 64 -4.22 17.89 -1.79
CA PHE A 64 -4.45 18.36 -3.15
C PHE A 64 -5.45 19.53 -3.17
N ALA A 65 -6.54 19.45 -2.41
CA ALA A 65 -7.51 20.54 -2.31
C ALA A 65 -6.88 21.83 -1.76
N ILE A 66 -6.03 21.74 -0.74
CA ILE A 66 -5.30 22.89 -0.19
C ILE A 66 -4.40 23.53 -1.25
N VAL A 67 -3.68 22.72 -2.04
CA VAL A 67 -2.83 23.21 -3.13
C VAL A 67 -3.67 23.96 -4.17
N ILE A 68 -4.80 23.40 -4.59
CA ILE A 68 -5.70 24.04 -5.56
C ILE A 68 -6.25 25.37 -5.02
N ILE A 69 -6.73 25.41 -3.78
CA ILE A 69 -7.25 26.65 -3.17
C ILE A 69 -6.16 27.71 -3.06
N THR A 70 -4.96 27.31 -2.62
CA THR A 70 -3.82 28.22 -2.48
C THR A 70 -3.37 28.77 -3.83
N ALA A 71 -3.38 27.94 -4.88
CA ALA A 71 -3.02 28.34 -6.24
C ALA A 71 -4.10 29.19 -6.93
N ALA A 72 -5.37 29.07 -6.54
CA ALA A 72 -6.46 29.82 -7.15
C ALA A 72 -6.34 31.34 -6.90
N VAL A 73 -5.91 31.75 -5.70
CA VAL A 73 -5.77 33.17 -5.32
C VAL A 73 -4.81 33.94 -6.26
N PRO A 74 -3.54 33.52 -6.45
CA PRO A 74 -2.64 34.21 -7.37
C PRO A 74 -3.10 34.10 -8.82
N LEU A 75 -3.80 33.02 -9.21
CA LEU A 75 -4.29 32.84 -10.57
C LEU A 75 -5.42 33.82 -10.93
N VAL A 76 -6.37 34.04 -10.01
CA VAL A 76 -7.43 35.05 -10.17
C VAL A 76 -6.82 36.45 -10.20
N SER A 77 -5.86 36.73 -9.32
CA SER A 77 -5.15 38.02 -9.30
C SER A 77 -4.41 38.27 -10.62
N ALA A 78 -3.71 37.27 -11.15
CA ALA A 78 -3.01 37.36 -12.42
C ALA A 78 -3.99 37.56 -13.58
N ALA A 79 -5.11 36.83 -13.60
CA ALA A 79 -6.15 37.00 -14.61
C ALA A 79 -6.72 38.43 -14.60
N ASN A 80 -6.98 39.01 -13.42
CA ASN A 80 -7.46 40.39 -13.31
C ASN A 80 -6.43 41.39 -13.86
N ALA A 81 -5.15 41.23 -13.51
CA ALA A 81 -4.09 42.09 -14.02
C ALA A 81 -3.96 42.03 -15.55
N VAL A 82 -4.12 40.84 -16.15
CA VAL A 82 -4.13 40.67 -17.61
C VAL A 82 -5.32 41.38 -18.25
N VAL A 83 -6.51 41.29 -17.65
CA VAL A 83 -7.70 41.99 -18.16
C VAL A 83 -7.50 43.51 -18.11
N GLU A 84 -6.96 44.04 -17.02
CA GLU A 84 -6.64 45.46 -16.88
C GLU A 84 -5.63 45.92 -17.93
N LEU A 85 -4.59 45.12 -18.18
CA LEU A 85 -3.59 45.37 -19.21
C LEU A 85 -4.24 45.41 -20.62
N CYS A 86 -5.05 44.41 -20.96
CA CYS A 86 -5.77 44.37 -22.23
C CYS A 86 -6.68 45.59 -22.41
N ARG A 87 -7.36 46.01 -21.33
CA ARG A 87 -8.21 47.20 -21.35
C ARG A 87 -7.38 48.47 -21.59
N ALA A 88 -6.23 48.60 -20.95
CA ALA A 88 -5.34 49.74 -21.14
C ALA A 88 -4.85 49.86 -22.59
N PHE A 89 -4.53 48.72 -23.23
CA PHE A 89 -4.15 48.70 -24.65
C PHE A 89 -5.32 48.94 -25.59
N ALA A 90 -6.54 48.50 -25.26
CA ALA A 90 -7.72 48.73 -26.09
C ALA A 90 -8.27 50.17 -26.01
N GLN A 91 -7.82 50.96 -25.04
CA GLN A 91 -8.17 52.39 -24.92
C GLN A 91 -7.25 53.32 -25.73
N PHE A 92 -6.18 52.78 -26.33
CA PHE A 92 -5.34 53.45 -27.33
C PHE A 92 -5.81 53.13 -28.74
#